data_AF-A0A8B4U5A6-F1
#
_entry.id   AF-A0A8B4U5A6-F1
#
_cell.length_a   1.000
_cell.length_b   1.000
_cell.length_c   1.000
_cell.angle_alpha   90.00
_cell.angle_beta   90.00
_cell.angle_gamma   90.00
#
_symmetry.space_group_name_H-M   'P 1'
#
loop_
_entity.id
_entity.type
_entity.pdbx_description
1 polymer ?
#
loop_
_entity_poly.entity_id
_entity_poly.type
_entity_poly.pdbx_seq_one_letter_code
_entity_poly.pdbx_strand_id
1 'polypeptide(L)'
;MHALLTSIEERVQCLPEELPLYVTLITDNPSPELTSSFSNLWKEHIPGRAVPDDITVTGSFSLSEVEERLKQPVLTVNLLLVIQLNGGTAYSDGLAVLLLTSDDVAQKYHLPHSSRLLRPMPLDMTNFEDDITLFLETQTVACHTPSVIGDAKKWTERSAALITQGGKMHTPWKAEDIALLEKWCGIPGPAAPWLLTALAADLVSLRKQPLLALFSSEQEHFISTITPGSEDEYTG
;
A
#
# COMPACT_ATOMS: atom_id res chain seq x y z
N MET A 1 17.38 2.27 -5.04
CA MET A 1 17.35 3.02 -3.76
C MET A 1 17.48 4.53 -3.97
N HIS A 2 18.54 5.03 -4.61
CA HIS A 2 18.71 6.47 -4.88
C HIS A 2 17.45 7.12 -5.50
N ALA A 3 16.91 6.56 -6.59
CA ALA A 3 15.70 7.08 -7.22
C ALA A 3 14.47 7.14 -6.27
N LEU A 4 14.32 6.14 -5.40
CA LEU A 4 13.23 6.10 -4.40
C LEU A 4 13.38 7.22 -3.38
N LEU A 5 14.59 7.46 -2.88
CA LEU A 5 14.86 8.54 -1.93
C LEU A 5 14.66 9.91 -2.55
N THR A 6 15.14 10.12 -3.78
CA THR A 6 14.92 11.38 -4.50
C THR A 6 13.42 11.66 -4.68
N SER A 7 12.58 10.64 -4.94
CA SER A 7 11.14 10.85 -5.12
C SER A 7 10.37 11.25 -3.86
N ILE A 8 10.93 11.06 -2.67
CA ILE A 8 10.25 11.36 -1.39
C ILE A 8 10.90 12.49 -0.60
N GLU A 9 11.98 13.08 -1.11
CA GLU A 9 12.80 14.06 -0.41
C GLU A 9 11.94 15.21 0.14
N GLU A 10 11.16 15.87 -0.73
CA GLU A 10 10.29 16.98 -0.33
C GLU A 10 9.28 16.56 0.73
N ARG A 11 8.63 15.40 0.55
CA ARG A 11 7.58 14.92 1.48
C ARG A 11 8.13 14.59 2.85
N VAL A 12 9.33 14.02 2.92
CA VAL A 12 10.01 13.72 4.19
C VAL A 12 10.55 14.97 4.87
N GLN A 13 11.03 15.95 4.11
CA GLN A 13 11.47 17.24 4.66
C GLN A 13 10.31 18.04 5.26
N CYS A 14 9.09 17.89 4.73
CA CYS A 14 7.89 18.51 5.31
C CYS A 14 7.38 17.83 6.60
N LEU A 15 7.92 16.67 6.99
CA LEU A 15 7.50 16.02 8.22
C LEU A 15 8.03 16.79 9.45
N PRO A 16 7.23 16.98 10.50
CA PRO A 16 7.70 17.47 11.80
C PRO A 16 8.92 16.69 12.31
N GLU A 17 9.88 17.39 12.91
CA GLU A 17 11.13 16.79 13.42
C GLU A 17 10.86 15.84 14.58
N GLU A 18 9.84 16.14 15.39
CA GLU A 18 9.44 15.34 16.55
C GLU A 18 8.73 14.03 16.19
N LEU A 19 8.28 13.86 14.93
CA LEU A 19 7.62 12.64 14.51
C LEU A 19 8.65 11.53 14.25
N PRO A 20 8.59 10.41 15.00
CA PRO A 20 9.41 9.24 14.74
C PRO A 20 9.11 8.71 13.33
N LEU A 21 10.18 8.51 12.57
CA LEU A 21 10.14 7.92 11.23
C LEU A 21 10.71 6.52 11.29
N TYR A 22 9.86 5.52 11.06
CA TYR A 22 10.26 4.12 10.94
C TYR A 22 10.49 3.80 9.47
N VAL A 23 11.59 3.13 9.16
CA VAL A 23 11.92 2.76 7.78
C VAL A 23 11.88 1.24 7.63
N THR A 24 11.16 0.76 6.63
CA THR A 24 11.17 -0.65 6.24
C THR A 24 11.59 -0.77 4.78
N LEU A 25 12.74 -1.42 4.55
CA LEU A 25 13.20 -1.81 3.23
C LEU A 25 12.69 -3.23 2.93
N ILE A 26 11.75 -3.33 2.00
CA ILE A 26 11.15 -4.58 1.54
C ILE A 26 11.88 -4.96 0.27
N THR A 27 12.63 -6.06 0.29
CA THR A 27 13.49 -6.45 -0.84
C THR A 27 13.56 -7.95 -1.01
N ASP A 28 13.62 -8.41 -2.26
CA ASP A 28 13.84 -9.82 -2.59
C ASP A 28 15.26 -10.33 -2.30
N ASN A 29 16.18 -9.42 -1.96
CA ASN A 29 17.54 -9.74 -1.53
C ASN A 29 17.92 -8.95 -0.26
N PRO A 30 17.43 -9.35 0.93
CA PRO A 30 17.71 -8.67 2.18
C PRO A 30 19.18 -8.85 2.58
N SER A 31 19.88 -7.75 2.83
CA SER A 31 21.24 -7.75 3.35
C SER A 31 21.45 -6.65 4.39
N PRO A 32 22.24 -6.88 5.46
CA PRO A 32 22.66 -5.85 6.40
C PRO A 32 23.36 -4.65 5.75
N GLU A 33 24.01 -4.83 4.60
CA GLU A 33 24.67 -3.73 3.88
C GLU A 33 23.67 -2.67 3.37
N LEU A 34 22.40 -3.05 3.18
CA LEU A 34 21.34 -2.14 2.74
C LEU A 34 21.04 -1.06 3.79
N THR A 35 21.13 -1.39 5.08
CA THR A 35 20.95 -0.39 6.15
C THR A 35 22.05 0.68 6.09
N SER A 36 23.31 0.27 5.96
CA SER A 36 24.43 1.21 5.85
C SER A 36 24.34 2.05 4.57
N SER A 37 23.95 1.43 3.46
CA SER A 37 23.75 2.09 2.17
C SER A 37 22.62 3.12 2.24
N PHE A 38 21.49 2.76 2.85
CA PHE A 38 20.37 3.65 3.09
C PHE A 38 20.78 4.85 3.94
N SER A 39 21.46 4.62 5.07
CA SER A 39 21.90 5.70 5.97
C SER A 39 22.87 6.67 5.31
N ASN A 40 23.72 6.19 4.40
CA ASN A 40 24.61 7.07 3.63
C ASN A 40 23.83 7.91 2.60
N LEU A 41 22.95 7.29 1.83
CA LEU A 41 22.11 7.98 0.85
C LEU A 41 21.14 8.96 1.53
N TRP A 42 20.64 8.64 2.73
CA TRP A 42 19.80 9.53 3.51
C TRP A 42 20.51 10.84 3.83
N LYS A 43 21.76 10.79 4.29
CA LYS A 43 22.55 11.98 4.61
C LYS A 43 22.82 12.84 3.38
N GLU A 44 22.92 12.21 2.21
CA GLU A 44 23.15 12.89 0.93
C GLU A 44 21.88 13.58 0.41
N HIS A 45 20.73 12.90 0.45
CA HIS A 45 19.48 13.41 -0.13
C HIS A 45 18.60 14.16 0.86
N ILE A 46 18.71 13.92 2.16
CA ILE A 46 17.83 14.50 3.18
C ILE A 46 18.69 15.09 4.32
N PRO A 47 19.58 16.06 4.01
CA PRO A 47 20.55 16.57 4.98
C PRO A 47 19.89 17.30 6.17
N GLY A 48 18.65 17.78 6.00
CA GLY A 48 17.90 18.49 7.04
C GLY A 48 17.24 17.60 8.09
N ARG A 49 17.25 16.27 7.92
CA ARG A 49 16.61 15.33 8.86
C ARG A 49 17.60 14.29 9.35
N ALA A 50 17.61 14.03 10.65
CA ALA A 50 18.41 12.95 11.22
C ALA A 50 18.09 11.61 10.53
N VAL A 51 19.12 10.77 10.38
CA VAL A 51 18.93 9.41 9.87
C VAL A 51 18.01 8.66 10.85
N PRO A 52 16.96 7.98 10.36
CA PRO A 52 16.11 7.15 11.20
C PRO A 52 16.90 6.09 11.98
N ASP A 53 16.63 5.99 13.28
CA ASP A 53 17.27 4.98 14.14
C ASP A 53 16.75 3.57 13.85
N ASP A 54 15.46 3.45 13.52
CA ASP A 54 14.77 2.18 13.29
C ASP A 54 14.63 1.87 11.79
N ILE A 55 15.66 1.23 11.22
CA ILE A 55 15.68 0.75 9.83
C ILE A 55 15.58 -0.78 9.81
N THR A 56 14.45 -1.29 9.35
CA THR A 56 14.21 -2.72 9.15
C THR A 56 14.49 -3.10 7.70
N VAL A 57 15.17 -4.23 7.47
CA VAL A 57 15.36 -4.80 6.13
C VAL A 57 14.76 -6.20 6.13
N THR A 58 13.81 -6.46 5.23
CA THR A 58 13.06 -7.72 5.22
C THR A 58 12.75 -8.21 3.81
N GLY A 59 12.64 -9.53 3.67
CA GLY A 59 12.18 -10.22 2.46
C GLY A 59 10.67 -10.18 2.27
N SER A 60 9.92 -10.02 3.35
CA SER A 60 8.48 -9.99 3.35
C SER A 60 7.95 -9.03 4.41
N PHE A 61 6.85 -8.35 4.10
CA PHE A 61 6.18 -7.44 5.02
C PHE A 61 4.68 -7.58 4.79
N SER A 62 3.95 -8.08 5.78
CA SER A 62 2.52 -8.39 5.64
C SER A 62 1.67 -7.14 5.70
N LEU A 63 0.49 -7.16 5.07
CA LEU A 63 -0.51 -6.11 5.25
C LEU A 63 -1.17 -6.16 6.63
N SER A 64 -1.07 -7.28 7.37
CA SER A 64 -1.53 -7.34 8.77
C SER A 64 -0.76 -6.35 9.66
N GLU A 65 0.48 -6.01 9.32
CA GLU A 65 1.27 -4.98 10.01
C GLU A 65 0.59 -3.61 9.98
N VAL A 66 -0.15 -3.28 8.91
CA VAL A 66 -0.96 -2.05 8.84
C VAL A 66 -2.09 -2.12 9.85
N GLU A 67 -2.78 -3.25 9.96
CA GLU A 67 -3.87 -3.43 10.91
C GLU A 67 -3.39 -3.34 12.37
N GLU A 68 -2.27 -4.01 12.68
CA GLU A 68 -1.64 -3.99 14.00
C GLU A 68 -1.17 -2.58 14.37
N ARG A 69 -0.56 -1.87 13.41
CA ARG A 69 -0.15 -0.47 13.62
C ARG A 69 -1.32 0.44 13.96
N LEU A 70 -2.49 0.24 13.34
CA LEU A 70 -3.71 1.00 13.62
C LEU A 70 -4.31 0.71 15.01
N LYS A 71 -3.93 -0.40 15.66
CA LYS A 71 -4.34 -0.71 17.05
C LYS A 71 -3.51 0.04 18.10
N GLN A 72 -2.34 0.56 17.71
CA GLN A 72 -1.41 1.23 18.61
C GLN A 72 -1.63 2.76 18.60
N PRO A 73 -1.79 3.42 19.75
CA PRO A 73 -2.00 4.87 19.84
C PRO A 73 -0.66 5.62 19.75
N VAL A 74 0.14 5.32 18.72
CA VAL A 74 1.46 5.91 18.52
C VAL A 74 1.43 6.92 17.38
N LEU A 75 2.05 8.07 17.59
CA LEU A 75 2.14 9.14 16.59
C LEU A 75 3.42 8.95 15.79
N THR A 76 3.35 8.23 14.68
CA THR A 76 4.54 7.85 13.91
C THR A 76 4.28 7.88 12.42
N VAL A 77 5.35 7.98 11.65
CA VAL A 77 5.34 7.87 10.21
C VAL A 77 6.15 6.62 9.83
N ASN A 78 5.64 5.85 8.86
CA ASN A 78 6.31 4.68 8.31
C ASN A 78 6.69 4.97 6.87
N LEU A 79 7.96 4.82 6.55
CA LEU A 79 8.49 4.90 5.20
C LEU A 79 8.81 3.48 4.72
N LEU A 80 8.06 3.01 3.74
CA LEU A 80 8.28 1.73 3.08
C LEU A 80 9.01 1.95 1.76
N LEU A 81 10.17 1.34 1.57
CA LEU A 81 10.84 1.27 0.27
C LEU A 81 10.74 -0.16 -0.23
N VAL A 82 10.07 -0.34 -1.37
CA VAL A 82 9.88 -1.63 -2.02
C VAL A 82 10.89 -1.75 -3.16
N ILE A 83 11.74 -2.77 -3.09
CA ILE A 83 12.81 -3.04 -4.06
C ILE A 83 12.73 -4.50 -4.50
N GLN A 84 12.06 -4.77 -5.61
CA GLN A 84 11.99 -6.09 -6.24
C GLN A 84 12.79 -6.04 -7.54
N LEU A 85 13.98 -6.63 -7.59
CA LEU A 85 14.92 -6.53 -8.72
C LEU A 85 15.64 -7.85 -9.09
N ASN A 86 15.41 -8.94 -8.35
CA ASN A 86 16.18 -10.18 -8.44
C ASN A 86 15.33 -11.35 -8.96
N GLY A 87 14.31 -11.06 -9.77
CA GLY A 87 13.35 -12.05 -10.26
C GLY A 87 13.80 -12.86 -11.47
N GLY A 88 14.76 -12.35 -12.25
CA GLY A 88 15.15 -12.95 -13.51
C GLY A 88 13.94 -13.15 -14.43
N THR A 89 13.53 -14.40 -14.67
CA THR A 89 12.34 -14.73 -15.47
C THR A 89 11.12 -15.08 -14.62
N ALA A 90 11.24 -15.13 -13.29
CA ALA A 90 10.16 -15.56 -12.39
C ALA A 90 9.16 -14.45 -12.10
N TYR A 91 9.63 -13.21 -12.01
CA TYR A 91 8.80 -12.02 -11.83
C TYR A 91 9.50 -10.78 -12.42
N SER A 92 8.72 -9.73 -12.63
CA SER A 92 9.19 -8.46 -13.17
C SER A 92 9.71 -7.54 -12.08
N ASP A 93 10.68 -6.70 -12.45
CA ASP A 93 11.27 -5.71 -11.56
C ASP A 93 10.23 -4.64 -11.19
N GLY A 94 10.23 -4.24 -9.92
CA GLY A 94 9.28 -3.28 -9.35
C GLY A 94 9.91 -2.46 -8.25
N LEU A 95 9.70 -1.14 -8.32
CA LEU A 95 10.12 -0.19 -7.31
C LEU A 95 8.91 0.59 -6.84
N ALA A 96 8.75 0.76 -5.55
CA ALA A 96 7.75 1.64 -4.97
C ALA A 96 8.25 2.27 -3.68
N VAL A 97 7.65 3.39 -3.33
CA VAL A 97 7.86 4.05 -2.05
C VAL A 97 6.52 4.50 -1.49
N LEU A 98 6.28 4.21 -0.22
CA LEU A 98 5.07 4.61 0.47
C LEU A 98 5.45 5.33 1.76
N LEU A 99 4.89 6.52 1.96
CA LEU A 99 4.98 7.27 3.20
C LEU A 99 3.62 7.19 3.89
N LEU A 100 3.52 6.38 4.93
CA LEU A 100 2.27 6.02 5.60
C LEU A 100 2.22 6.62 6.99
N THR A 101 1.06 7.14 7.36
CA THR A 101 0.76 7.54 8.73
C THR A 101 -0.73 7.32 8.99
N SER A 102 -1.13 7.34 10.25
CA SER A 102 -2.54 7.19 10.63
C SER A 102 -3.28 8.52 10.49
N ASP A 103 -4.61 8.45 10.32
CA ASP A 103 -5.45 9.63 10.10
C ASP A 103 -5.33 10.67 11.23
N ASP A 104 -5.17 10.22 12.48
CA ASP A 104 -4.99 11.08 13.65
C ASP A 104 -3.67 11.86 13.61
N VAL A 105 -2.59 11.24 13.13
CA VAL A 105 -1.29 11.91 12.92
C VAL A 105 -1.38 12.89 11.76
N ALA A 106 -1.95 12.46 10.63
CA ALA A 106 -2.15 13.33 9.47
C ALA A 106 -2.95 14.58 9.84
N GLN A 107 -4.04 14.41 10.59
CA GLN A 107 -4.87 15.52 11.06
C GLN A 107 -4.12 16.42 12.08
N LYS A 108 -3.46 15.82 13.08
CA LYS A 108 -2.76 16.58 14.13
C LYS A 108 -1.68 17.50 13.56
N TYR A 109 -0.93 17.02 12.57
CA TYR A 109 0.18 17.75 11.97
C TYR A 109 -0.15 18.36 10.60
N HIS A 110 -1.41 18.34 10.17
CA HIS A 110 -1.88 18.84 8.88
C HIS A 110 -1.06 18.30 7.70
N LEU A 111 -0.74 17.00 7.73
CA LEU A 111 0.08 16.37 6.70
C LEU A 111 -0.75 16.14 5.43
N PRO A 112 -0.29 16.65 4.26
CA PRO A 112 -0.96 16.39 3.00
C PRO A 112 -0.85 14.90 2.65
N HIS A 113 -1.96 14.31 2.22
CA HIS A 113 -2.01 12.90 1.83
C HIS A 113 -2.89 12.73 0.60
N SER A 114 -2.34 12.13 -0.44
CA SER A 114 -2.98 11.95 -1.75
C SER A 114 -4.07 10.89 -1.77
N SER A 115 -3.95 9.91 -0.88
CA SER A 115 -4.83 8.76 -0.77
C SER A 115 -4.88 8.26 0.67
N ARG A 116 -5.90 7.46 0.98
CA ARG A 116 -6.07 6.77 2.26
C ARG A 116 -6.24 5.29 1.98
N LEU A 117 -5.35 4.48 2.54
CA LEU A 117 -5.54 3.03 2.61
C LEU A 117 -6.41 2.74 3.83
N LEU A 118 -7.66 2.30 3.60
CA LEU A 118 -8.50 1.87 4.71
C LEU A 118 -7.94 0.57 5.33
N ARG A 119 -8.39 0.25 6.55
CA ARG A 119 -7.91 -0.91 7.29
C ARG A 119 -8.02 -2.18 6.42
N PRO A 120 -6.93 -2.88 6.09
CA PRO A 120 -7.02 -4.15 5.37
C PRO A 120 -7.77 -5.19 6.21
N MET A 121 -8.66 -5.94 5.57
CA MET A 121 -9.37 -7.06 6.20
C MET A 121 -8.80 -8.38 5.65
N PRO A 122 -8.39 -9.33 6.51
CA PRO A 122 -7.99 -10.65 6.05
C PRO A 122 -9.19 -11.40 5.45
N LEU A 123 -8.91 -12.26 4.46
CA LEU A 123 -9.90 -13.09 3.79
C LEU A 123 -9.61 -14.58 4.05
N ASP A 124 -10.60 -15.29 4.56
CA ASP A 124 -10.66 -16.74 4.53
C ASP A 124 -11.09 -17.20 3.13
N MET A 125 -10.14 -17.75 2.38
CA MET A 125 -10.40 -18.23 1.02
C MET A 125 -11.33 -19.45 0.97
N THR A 126 -11.59 -20.11 2.10
CA THR A 126 -12.60 -21.17 2.21
C THR A 126 -14.01 -20.61 2.42
N ASN A 127 -14.13 -19.40 2.99
CA ASN A 127 -15.39 -18.69 3.25
C ASN A 127 -15.51 -17.36 2.49
N PHE A 128 -14.90 -17.30 1.30
CA PHE A 128 -14.69 -16.06 0.55
C PHE A 128 -15.97 -15.22 0.34
N GLU A 129 -17.12 -15.85 0.05
CA GLU A 129 -18.35 -15.10 -0.25
C GLU A 129 -18.93 -14.36 0.95
N ASP A 130 -18.90 -14.98 2.13
CA ASP A 130 -19.35 -14.38 3.38
C ASP A 130 -18.40 -13.26 3.80
N ASP A 131 -17.09 -13.46 3.64
CA ASP A 131 -16.08 -12.44 3.94
C ASP A 131 -16.23 -11.21 3.03
N ILE A 132 -16.51 -11.40 1.73
CA ILE A 132 -16.82 -10.26 0.84
C ILE A 132 -18.05 -9.51 1.32
N THR A 133 -19.09 -10.23 1.76
CA THR A 133 -20.31 -9.59 2.29
C THR A 133 -19.98 -8.76 3.53
N LEU A 134 -19.29 -9.35 4.51
CA LEU A 134 -18.84 -8.68 5.72
C LEU A 134 -17.98 -7.45 5.42
N PHE A 135 -17.06 -7.56 4.46
CA PHE A 135 -16.22 -6.45 4.05
C PHE A 135 -17.04 -5.29 3.49
N LEU A 136 -18.01 -5.57 2.61
CA LEU A 136 -18.86 -4.55 1.99
C LEU A 136 -19.81 -3.90 2.99
N GLU A 137 -20.25 -4.62 4.02
CA GLU A 137 -21.03 -4.08 5.13
C GLU A 137 -20.20 -3.16 6.05
N THR A 138 -18.92 -3.48 6.25
CA THR A 138 -18.03 -2.73 7.16
C THR A 138 -17.36 -1.53 6.49
N GLN A 139 -16.89 -1.69 5.25
CA GLN A 139 -16.33 -0.63 4.41
C GLN A 139 -17.29 -0.27 3.28
N THR A 140 -18.41 0.37 3.60
CA THR A 140 -19.47 0.69 2.64
C THR A 140 -19.02 1.57 1.45
N VAL A 141 -17.90 2.28 1.58
CA VAL A 141 -17.27 3.00 0.46
C VAL A 141 -16.84 2.04 -0.66
N ALA A 142 -16.46 0.81 -0.32
CA ALA A 142 -16.12 -0.25 -1.28
C ALA A 142 -17.26 -0.49 -2.29
N CYS A 143 -18.52 -0.41 -1.84
CA CYS A 143 -19.68 -0.63 -2.70
C CYS A 143 -19.78 0.37 -3.85
N HIS A 144 -19.13 1.53 -3.72
CA HIS A 144 -19.17 2.62 -4.68
C HIS A 144 -17.90 2.70 -5.53
N THR A 145 -16.97 1.74 -5.38
CA THR A 145 -15.73 1.72 -6.17
C THR A 145 -16.04 1.35 -7.62
N PRO A 146 -15.60 2.16 -8.61
CA PRO A 146 -15.82 1.86 -10.03
C PRO A 146 -14.93 0.74 -10.55
N SER A 147 -13.84 0.38 -9.85
CA SER A 147 -12.89 -0.63 -10.31
C SER A 147 -12.27 -1.41 -9.17
N VAL A 148 -11.86 -2.64 -9.48
CA VAL A 148 -11.13 -3.54 -8.59
C VAL A 148 -9.77 -3.85 -9.20
N ILE A 149 -8.72 -3.88 -8.38
CA ILE A 149 -7.40 -4.36 -8.81
C ILE A 149 -6.88 -5.45 -7.89
N GLY A 150 -6.30 -6.50 -8.47
CA GLY A 150 -5.67 -7.60 -7.74
C GLY A 150 -4.18 -7.68 -8.02
N ASP A 151 -3.41 -8.15 -7.06
CA ASP A 151 -1.95 -8.29 -7.19
C ASP A 151 -1.51 -9.62 -7.82
N ALA A 152 -2.38 -10.63 -7.82
CA ALA A 152 -2.07 -11.97 -8.31
C ALA A 152 -3.15 -12.53 -9.25
N LYS A 153 -2.72 -13.38 -10.20
CA LYS A 153 -3.60 -14.02 -11.18
C LYS A 153 -4.73 -14.85 -10.58
N LYS A 154 -4.51 -15.42 -9.38
CA LYS A 154 -5.54 -16.18 -8.62
C LYS A 154 -6.82 -15.38 -8.36
N TRP A 155 -6.76 -14.04 -8.34
CA TRP A 155 -7.96 -13.21 -8.21
C TRP A 155 -8.92 -13.34 -9.41
N THR A 156 -8.41 -13.70 -10.59
CA THR A 156 -9.25 -13.96 -11.77
C THR A 156 -10.24 -15.09 -11.50
N GLU A 157 -9.81 -16.14 -10.79
CA GLU A 157 -10.64 -17.30 -10.46
C GLU A 157 -11.78 -16.94 -9.50
N ARG A 158 -11.63 -15.85 -8.75
CA ARG A 158 -12.61 -15.36 -7.76
C ARG A 158 -13.44 -14.17 -8.25
N SER A 159 -13.14 -13.64 -9.44
CA SER A 159 -13.84 -12.48 -10.02
C SER A 159 -15.35 -12.67 -10.12
N ALA A 160 -15.82 -13.84 -10.56
CA ALA A 160 -17.24 -14.14 -10.68
C ALA A 160 -17.96 -14.13 -9.31
N ALA A 161 -17.33 -14.70 -8.28
CA ALA A 161 -17.85 -14.68 -6.92
C ALA A 161 -17.88 -13.26 -6.36
N LEU A 162 -16.82 -12.49 -6.57
CA LEU A 162 -16.72 -11.08 -6.17
C LEU A 162 -17.83 -10.23 -6.81
N ILE A 163 -18.04 -10.35 -8.13
CA ILE A 163 -19.11 -9.64 -8.85
C ILE A 163 -20.49 -10.07 -8.35
N THR A 164 -20.70 -11.36 -8.12
CA THR A 164 -21.99 -11.87 -7.65
C THR A 164 -22.33 -11.37 -6.26
N GLN A 165 -21.40 -11.44 -5.31
CA GLN A 165 -21.62 -10.93 -3.94
C GLN A 165 -21.71 -9.41 -3.92
N GLY A 166 -20.82 -8.72 -4.65
CA GLY A 166 -20.88 -7.28 -4.81
C GLY A 166 -22.22 -6.80 -5.40
N GLY A 167 -22.76 -7.51 -6.39
CA GLY A 167 -24.06 -7.21 -6.98
C GLY A 167 -25.22 -7.25 -5.99
N LYS A 168 -25.17 -8.12 -4.97
CA LYS A 168 -26.16 -8.13 -3.87
C LYS A 168 -26.11 -6.85 -3.03
N MET A 169 -24.93 -6.23 -2.96
CA MET A 169 -24.65 -4.96 -2.27
C MET A 169 -24.63 -3.77 -3.23
N HIS A 170 -25.17 -3.93 -4.45
CA HIS A 170 -25.28 -2.90 -5.49
C HIS A 170 -23.94 -2.32 -5.98
N THR A 171 -22.85 -3.10 -5.95
CA THR A 171 -21.60 -2.65 -6.53
C THR A 171 -21.67 -2.59 -8.06
N PRO A 172 -20.95 -1.66 -8.71
CA PRO A 172 -21.04 -1.47 -10.17
C PRO A 172 -20.14 -2.45 -10.96
N TRP A 173 -19.40 -3.33 -10.29
CA TRP A 173 -18.30 -4.08 -10.88
C TRP A 173 -18.74 -5.04 -11.98
N LYS A 174 -18.03 -4.98 -13.11
CA LYS A 174 -18.08 -5.98 -14.17
C LYS A 174 -16.70 -6.59 -14.36
N ALA A 175 -16.63 -7.66 -15.16
CA ALA A 175 -15.37 -8.32 -15.46
C ALA A 175 -14.32 -7.38 -16.08
N GLU A 176 -14.75 -6.38 -16.86
CA GLU A 176 -13.88 -5.36 -17.48
C GLU A 176 -13.32 -4.33 -16.47
N ASP A 177 -13.96 -4.18 -15.31
CA ASP A 177 -13.57 -3.25 -14.25
C ASP A 177 -12.59 -3.89 -13.25
N ILE A 178 -12.32 -5.20 -13.40
CA ILE A 178 -11.37 -5.96 -12.60
C ILE A 178 -10.07 -6.08 -13.38
N ALA A 179 -8.99 -5.54 -12.85
CA ALA A 179 -7.66 -5.64 -13.45
C ALA A 179 -6.66 -6.28 -12.49
N LEU A 180 -5.52 -6.72 -13.04
CA LEU A 180 -4.42 -7.26 -12.26
C LEU A 180 -3.20 -6.35 -12.36
N LEU A 181 -2.38 -6.31 -11.31
CA LEU A 181 -1.09 -5.63 -11.27
C LEU A 181 -0.22 -5.98 -12.49
N GLU A 182 -0.34 -7.23 -12.96
CA GLU A 182 0.39 -7.75 -14.12
C GLU A 182 0.23 -6.89 -15.38
N LYS A 183 -0.91 -6.22 -15.53
CA LYS A 183 -1.16 -5.30 -16.66
C LYS A 183 -0.19 -4.12 -16.71
N TRP A 184 0.32 -3.68 -15.56
CA TRP A 184 1.19 -2.50 -15.44
C TRP A 184 2.63 -2.85 -15.12
N CYS A 185 2.84 -3.83 -14.23
CA CYS A 185 4.16 -4.15 -13.70
C CYS A 185 4.76 -5.42 -14.28
N GLY A 186 4.05 -6.15 -15.14
CA GLY A 186 4.48 -7.48 -15.58
C GLY A 186 4.28 -8.53 -14.48
N ILE A 187 4.98 -9.66 -14.58
CA ILE A 187 4.72 -10.82 -13.73
C ILE A 187 4.89 -10.44 -12.24
N PRO A 188 3.85 -10.55 -11.39
CA PRO A 188 3.93 -10.17 -9.99
C PRO A 188 4.94 -11.01 -9.22
N GLY A 189 5.68 -10.38 -8.31
CA GLY A 189 6.67 -11.03 -7.45
C GLY A 189 6.30 -10.97 -5.96
N PRO A 190 7.24 -11.30 -5.05
CA PRO A 190 6.97 -11.37 -3.61
C PRO A 190 6.48 -10.06 -2.98
N ALA A 191 6.84 -8.91 -3.56
CA ALA A 191 6.44 -7.60 -3.09
C ALA A 191 5.16 -7.06 -3.76
N ALA A 192 4.46 -7.89 -4.54
CA ALA A 192 3.26 -7.51 -5.29
C ALA A 192 2.17 -6.81 -4.45
N PRO A 193 1.89 -7.20 -3.18
CA PRO A 193 0.92 -6.46 -2.37
C PRO A 193 1.26 -4.98 -2.22
N TRP A 194 2.53 -4.66 -1.96
CA TRP A 194 2.97 -3.26 -1.76
C TRP A 194 3.13 -2.49 -3.06
N LEU A 195 3.55 -3.16 -4.13
CA LEU A 195 3.53 -2.58 -5.48
C LEU A 195 2.09 -2.25 -5.91
N LEU A 196 1.13 -3.13 -5.61
CA LEU A 196 -0.29 -2.87 -5.84
C LEU A 196 -0.77 -1.69 -4.98
N THR A 197 -0.41 -1.62 -3.69
CA THR A 197 -0.79 -0.50 -2.83
C THR A 197 -0.30 0.83 -3.38
N ALA A 198 0.96 0.91 -3.83
CA ALA A 198 1.51 2.13 -4.42
C ALA A 198 0.79 2.50 -5.73
N LEU A 199 0.58 1.53 -6.63
CA LEU A 199 -0.17 1.76 -7.87
C LEU A 199 -1.63 2.18 -7.59
N ALA A 200 -2.28 1.56 -6.61
CA ALA A 200 -3.64 1.90 -6.19
C ALA A 200 -3.71 3.36 -5.72
N ALA A 201 -2.77 3.76 -4.86
CA ALA A 201 -2.65 5.11 -4.34
C ALA A 201 -2.48 6.14 -5.47
N ASP A 202 -1.60 5.87 -6.43
CA ASP A 202 -1.38 6.73 -7.58
C ASP A 202 -2.63 6.83 -8.46
N LEU A 203 -3.28 5.71 -8.77
CA LEU A 203 -4.51 5.69 -9.56
C LEU A 203 -5.65 6.46 -8.89
N VAL A 204 -5.81 6.29 -7.57
CA VAL A 204 -6.81 7.00 -6.78
C VAL A 204 -6.51 8.49 -6.73
N SER A 205 -5.24 8.87 -6.55
CA SER A 205 -4.82 10.27 -6.55
C SER A 205 -5.09 10.94 -7.91
N LEU A 206 -4.79 10.25 -9.01
CA LEU A 206 -4.99 10.74 -10.38
C LEU A 206 -6.47 10.83 -10.77
N ARG A 207 -7.27 9.83 -10.40
CA ARG A 207 -8.68 9.73 -10.81
C ARG A 207 -9.64 10.41 -9.84
N LYS A 208 -9.18 10.70 -8.61
CA LYS A 208 -10.01 11.19 -7.50
C LYS A 208 -11.25 10.31 -7.25
N GLN A 209 -11.10 9.01 -7.43
CA GLN A 209 -12.14 7.99 -7.24
C GLN A 209 -11.60 6.86 -6.35
N PRO A 210 -12.42 6.27 -5.47
CA PRO A 210 -11.98 5.16 -4.64
C PRO A 210 -11.76 3.90 -5.48
N LEU A 211 -11.00 2.94 -4.98
CA LEU A 211 -10.69 1.70 -5.68
C LEU A 211 -10.57 0.55 -4.68
N LEU A 212 -11.07 -0.62 -5.08
CA LEU A 212 -10.96 -1.84 -4.29
C LEU A 212 -9.68 -2.58 -4.66
N ALA A 213 -8.87 -2.95 -3.67
CA ALA A 213 -7.65 -3.72 -3.88
C ALA A 213 -7.75 -5.10 -3.22
N LEU A 214 -7.28 -6.12 -3.94
CA LEU A 214 -7.17 -7.50 -3.49
C LEU A 214 -5.70 -7.89 -3.43
N PHE A 215 -5.25 -8.32 -2.26
CA PHE A 215 -3.85 -8.57 -1.95
C PHE A 215 -3.62 -10.02 -1.58
N SER A 216 -2.56 -10.61 -2.09
CA SER A 216 -2.18 -12.00 -1.94
C SER A 216 -0.71 -12.11 -1.58
N SER A 217 -0.43 -12.76 -0.45
CA SER A 217 0.87 -13.35 -0.18
C SER A 217 0.81 -14.87 -0.38
N GLU A 218 1.88 -15.59 -0.01
CA GLU A 218 1.90 -17.06 -0.06
C GLU A 218 0.85 -17.69 0.86
N GLN A 219 0.57 -17.06 2.01
CA GLN A 219 -0.29 -17.62 3.06
C GLN A 219 -1.50 -16.74 3.38
N GLU A 220 -1.44 -15.46 3.07
CA GLU A 220 -2.43 -14.48 3.50
C GLU A 220 -3.11 -13.84 2.30
N HIS A 221 -4.38 -13.50 2.49
CA HIS A 221 -5.18 -12.81 1.49
C HIS A 221 -5.88 -11.66 2.21
N PHE A 222 -5.85 -10.47 1.62
CA PHE A 222 -6.48 -9.29 2.18
C PHE A 222 -7.30 -8.57 1.13
N ILE A 223 -8.28 -7.82 1.62
CA ILE A 223 -9.06 -6.87 0.85
C ILE A 223 -8.99 -5.51 1.54
N SER A 224 -8.87 -4.45 0.76
CA SER A 224 -9.00 -3.09 1.29
C SER A 224 -9.55 -2.13 0.24
N THR A 225 -10.09 -1.02 0.72
CA THR A 225 -10.48 0.12 -0.11
C THR A 225 -9.42 1.21 -0.01
N ILE A 226 -8.99 1.76 -1.15
CA ILE A 226 -8.17 2.95 -1.20
C ILE A 226 -9.07 4.11 -1.63
N THR A 227 -9.11 5.19 -0.84
CA THR A 227 -9.93 6.37 -1.13
C THR A 227 -9.07 7.59 -1.42
N PRO A 228 -9.59 8.60 -2.13
CA PRO A 228 -8.90 9.88 -2.23
C PRO A 228 -8.59 10.43 -0.85
N GLY A 229 -7.39 10.98 -0.70
CA GLY A 229 -7.00 11.72 0.48
C GLY A 229 -7.45 13.17 0.39
N SER A 230 -7.14 13.96 1.41
CA SER A 230 -7.60 15.34 1.51
C SER A 230 -6.49 16.36 1.28
N GLU A 231 -5.75 16.24 0.17
CA GLU A 231 -4.70 17.19 -0.22
C GLU A 231 -5.12 18.68 -0.22
N ASP A 232 -6.42 18.98 -0.12
CA ASP A 232 -6.99 20.33 -0.04
C ASP A 232 -7.89 20.62 1.18
N GLU A 233 -7.99 19.76 2.20
CA GLU A 233 -8.89 20.03 3.36
C GLU A 233 -8.46 21.23 4.21
N TYR A 234 -7.20 21.66 4.12
CA TYR A 234 -6.59 22.66 4.99
C TYR A 234 -5.93 23.83 4.25
N THR A 235 -6.14 23.94 2.93
CA THR A 235 -5.66 25.06 2.09
C THR A 235 -6.68 26.22 2.00
N GLY A 236 -7.68 26.25 2.89
CA GLY A 236 -8.72 27.28 2.99
C GLY A 236 -8.44 28.38 4.01
#